data_AF-A0A2C9KWI6-F1
#
_entry.id   AF-A0A2C9KWI6-F1
#
_cell.length_a   1.000
_cell.length_b   1.000
_cell.length_c   1.000
_cell.angle_alpha   90.00
_cell.angle_beta   90.00
_cell.angle_gamma   90.00
#
_symmetry.space_group_name_H-M   'P 1'
#
loop_
_entity.id
_entity.type
_entity.pdbx_description
1 polymer ?
#
loop_
_entity_poly.entity_id
_entity_poly.type
_entity_poly.pdbx_seq_one_letter_code
_entity_poly.pdbx_strand_id
1 'polypeptide(L)'
;MLHRMVNLLKLLLMTLSVVACLSTNVSELATLKLEAKPGTIRPVLSKVLELRCSVQNKNWESLDQSKTTPTTQQSTSQQSLWNDTVNSFDDSKWESSSSQGQAEFSRLLTLVVTKLNTETGENETIASVTGCETPVIEKKFLNTLQVLGSTEGSPRGGEQGYLTLTWNTPIKKHAGYFTCEAYALNSNKHPVSLNASLQVKAVQPQISDVVNFISTLDKYIFDMKAKVTEVYEENKKLREQARELASKNEQILKRMDSRGDWPRYLARGDD
;
A
#
# COMPACT_ATOMS: atom_id res chain seq x y z
N MET A 1 -15.38 62.47 -28.50
CA MET A 1 -15.79 61.76 -27.27
C MET A 1 -15.53 60.26 -27.34
N LEU A 2 -15.97 59.56 -28.40
CA LEU A 2 -15.80 58.10 -28.55
C LEU A 2 -14.36 57.60 -28.33
N HIS A 3 -13.37 58.31 -28.90
CA HIS A 3 -11.98 57.88 -28.81
C HIS A 3 -11.40 57.95 -27.38
N ARG A 4 -11.89 58.88 -26.55
CA ARG A 4 -11.51 58.95 -25.13
C ARG A 4 -12.17 57.84 -24.30
N MET A 5 -13.41 57.44 -24.63
CA MET A 5 -14.07 56.30 -23.96
C MET A 5 -13.40 54.96 -24.27
N VAL A 6 -12.95 54.74 -25.50
CA VAL A 6 -12.27 53.49 -25.89
C VAL A 6 -10.94 53.32 -25.15
N ASN A 7 -10.18 54.39 -24.95
CA ASN A 7 -8.91 54.32 -24.21
C ASN A 7 -9.11 54.09 -22.71
N LEU A 8 -10.17 54.66 -22.11
CA LEU A 8 -10.52 54.42 -20.71
C LEU A 8 -10.97 52.98 -20.47
N LEU A 9 -11.74 52.39 -21.40
CA LEU A 9 -12.18 51.00 -21.32
C LEU A 9 -11.00 50.01 -21.48
N LYS A 10 -10.03 50.31 -22.36
CA LYS A 10 -8.80 49.51 -22.48
C LYS A 10 -7.94 49.56 -21.21
N LEU A 11 -7.85 50.73 -20.56
CA LEU A 11 -7.12 50.87 -19.30
C LEU A 11 -7.80 50.10 -18.15
N LEU A 12 -9.14 50.12 -18.11
CA LEU A 12 -9.94 49.34 -17.15
C LEU A 12 -9.83 47.81 -17.39
N LEU A 13 -9.83 47.36 -18.64
CA LEU A 13 -9.64 45.94 -18.97
C LEU A 13 -8.22 45.45 -18.68
N MET A 14 -7.19 46.28 -18.92
CA MET A 14 -5.83 45.92 -18.56
C MET A 14 -5.61 45.89 -17.04
N THR A 15 -6.24 46.78 -16.28
CA THR A 15 -6.15 46.75 -14.81
C THR A 15 -6.95 45.59 -14.20
N LEU A 16 -8.11 45.21 -14.77
CA LEU A 16 -8.83 44.00 -14.34
C LEU A 16 -8.04 42.71 -14.62
N SER A 17 -7.29 42.65 -15.73
CA SER A 17 -6.43 41.50 -16.08
C SER A 17 -5.24 41.34 -15.12
N VAL A 18 -4.61 42.43 -14.69
CA VAL A 18 -3.49 42.40 -13.74
C VAL A 18 -3.92 41.94 -12.34
N VAL A 19 -5.15 42.25 -11.93
CA VAL A 19 -5.69 41.82 -10.62
C VAL A 19 -6.07 40.32 -10.61
N ALA A 20 -6.35 39.71 -11.76
CA ALA A 20 -6.71 38.28 -11.86
C ALA A 20 -5.51 37.31 -11.82
N CYS A 21 -4.27 37.80 -11.96
CA CYS A 21 -3.05 36.97 -11.90
C CYS A 21 -2.36 36.95 -10.53
N LEU A 22 -2.95 37.55 -9.50
CA LEU A 22 -2.58 37.24 -8.12
C LEU A 22 -3.24 35.92 -7.72
N SER A 23 -2.92 34.83 -8.44
CA SER A 23 -3.13 33.49 -7.92
C SER A 23 -2.28 33.40 -6.66
N THR A 24 -2.91 33.58 -5.51
CA THR A 24 -2.30 33.29 -4.23
C THR A 24 -1.82 31.85 -4.32
N ASN A 25 -0.50 31.67 -4.40
CA ASN A 25 0.13 30.37 -4.19
C ASN A 25 -0.17 30.00 -2.75
N VAL A 26 -1.33 29.39 -2.52
CA VAL A 26 -1.65 28.79 -1.24
C VAL A 26 -0.69 27.62 -1.13
N SER A 27 0.41 27.82 -0.41
CA SER A 27 1.31 26.75 -0.06
C SER A 27 0.49 25.72 0.72
N GLU A 28 0.15 24.62 0.05
CA GLU A 28 -0.57 23.56 0.73
C GLU A 28 0.30 23.03 1.87
N LEU A 29 -0.28 23.04 3.06
CA LEU A 29 0.41 22.61 4.26
C LEU A 29 0.40 21.09 4.31
N ALA A 30 1.56 20.51 4.59
CA ALA A 30 1.67 19.08 4.82
C ALA A 30 0.97 18.71 6.14
N THR A 31 0.36 17.53 6.14
CA THR A 31 -0.30 16.95 7.32
C THR A 31 0.32 15.61 7.64
N LEU A 32 0.62 15.36 8.92
CA LEU A 32 1.05 14.04 9.38
C LEU A 32 -0.17 13.17 9.68
N LYS A 33 -0.16 11.94 9.19
CA LYS A 33 -1.22 10.95 9.41
C LYS A 33 -0.62 9.68 10.02
N LEU A 34 -1.23 9.20 11.10
CA LEU A 34 -0.89 7.93 11.72
C LEU A 34 -2.14 7.05 11.76
N GLU A 35 -2.09 5.89 11.12
CA GLU A 35 -3.22 4.96 10.99
C GLU A 35 -2.85 3.56 11.46
N ALA A 36 -3.85 2.80 11.93
CA ALA A 36 -3.71 1.39 12.30
C ALA A 36 -4.72 0.52 11.55
N LYS A 37 -4.26 -0.65 11.09
CA LYS A 37 -5.12 -1.68 10.49
C LYS A 37 -4.76 -3.06 11.07
N PRO A 38 -5.63 -3.67 11.90
CA PRO A 38 -6.83 -3.08 12.52
C PRO A 38 -6.49 -2.09 13.65
N GLY A 39 -7.42 -1.22 14.04
CA GLY A 39 -7.29 -0.36 15.23
C GLY A 39 -7.44 -1.11 16.58
N THR A 40 -8.05 -2.29 16.55
CA THR A 40 -8.19 -3.18 17.72
C THR A 40 -7.49 -4.51 17.45
N ILE A 41 -6.61 -4.91 18.37
CA ILE A 41 -6.04 -6.25 18.45
C ILE A 41 -7.02 -7.14 19.22
N ARG A 42 -7.45 -8.22 18.60
CA ARG A 42 -8.09 -9.36 19.27
C ARG A 42 -7.08 -10.49 19.29
N PRO A 43 -6.40 -10.78 20.43
CA PRO A 43 -5.40 -11.84 20.48
C PRO A 43 -5.91 -13.14 19.86
N VAL A 44 -5.05 -13.88 19.16
CA VAL A 44 -5.38 -15.10 18.38
C VAL A 44 -6.18 -14.86 17.10
N LEU A 45 -7.13 -13.91 17.08
CA LEU A 45 -7.97 -13.64 15.91
C LEU A 45 -7.33 -12.64 14.93
N SER A 46 -6.62 -11.64 15.46
CA SER A 46 -5.89 -10.66 14.64
C SER A 46 -4.64 -11.30 14.05
N LYS A 47 -4.61 -11.43 12.72
CA LYS A 47 -3.45 -11.99 12.00
C LYS A 47 -2.34 -10.97 11.83
N VAL A 48 -2.67 -9.77 11.38
CA VAL A 48 -1.69 -8.72 11.10
C VAL A 48 -2.14 -7.43 11.78
N LEU A 49 -1.18 -6.71 12.36
CA LEU A 49 -1.34 -5.30 12.74
C LEU A 49 -0.36 -4.50 11.89
N GLU A 50 -0.89 -3.57 11.10
CA GLU A 50 -0.12 -2.59 10.35
C GLU A 50 -0.33 -1.21 10.99
N LEU A 51 0.76 -0.54 11.35
CA LEU A 51 0.77 0.88 11.67
C LEU A 51 1.44 1.63 10.53
N ARG A 52 0.80 2.68 10.03
CA ARG A 52 1.35 3.52 8.97
C ARG A 52 1.39 4.97 9.41
N CYS A 53 2.60 5.52 9.47
CA CYS A 53 2.81 6.95 9.53
C CYS A 53 3.13 7.49 8.14
N SER A 54 2.41 8.51 7.67
CA SER A 54 2.71 9.15 6.39
C SER A 54 2.51 10.67 6.44
N VAL A 55 3.34 11.38 5.67
CA VAL A 55 3.24 12.82 5.47
C VAL A 55 2.45 13.06 4.19
N GLN A 56 1.24 13.58 4.31
CA GLN A 56 0.42 13.94 3.15
C GLN A 56 0.69 15.38 2.72
N ASN A 57 0.91 15.56 1.42
CA ASN A 57 1.11 16.86 0.80
C ASN A 57 0.52 16.77 -0.62
N LYS A 58 -0.59 17.46 -0.90
CA LYS A 58 -1.30 17.25 -2.18
C LYS A 58 -0.56 17.86 -3.37
N ASN A 59 0.34 18.82 -3.11
CA ASN A 59 1.28 19.36 -4.09
C ASN A 59 2.51 18.46 -4.31
N TRP A 60 2.63 17.33 -3.60
CA TRP A 60 3.68 16.36 -3.88
C TRP A 60 3.35 15.58 -5.15
N GLU A 61 3.65 16.18 -6.29
CA GLU A 61 3.79 15.44 -7.54
C GLU A 61 5.01 14.52 -7.38
N SER A 62 4.81 13.21 -7.54
CA SER A 62 5.92 12.27 -7.48
C SER A 62 6.87 12.58 -8.66
N LEU A 63 7.93 13.33 -8.37
CA LEU A 63 8.82 13.91 -9.39
C LEU A 63 9.45 12.86 -10.32
N ASP A 64 9.38 11.56 -9.97
CA ASP A 64 10.06 10.48 -10.69
C ASP A 64 9.22 9.22 -11.00
N GLN A 65 7.88 9.27 -11.03
CA GLN A 65 7.12 8.13 -11.59
C GLN A 65 7.15 8.06 -13.13
N SER A 66 7.90 8.95 -13.80
CA SER A 66 8.17 8.78 -15.22
C SER A 66 9.17 7.63 -15.44
N LYS A 67 8.62 6.45 -15.76
CA LYS A 67 9.27 5.42 -16.60
C LYS A 67 10.21 4.42 -15.91
N THR A 68 9.92 3.97 -14.69
CA THR A 68 10.29 2.60 -14.31
C THR A 68 9.12 1.70 -14.68
N THR A 69 9.24 0.98 -15.79
CA THR A 69 8.31 -0.12 -16.11
C THR A 69 8.25 -1.00 -14.87
N PRO A 70 7.08 -1.18 -14.22
CA PRO A 70 6.98 -2.17 -13.17
C PRO A 70 7.34 -3.49 -13.84
N THR A 71 8.49 -4.06 -13.49
CA THR A 71 8.71 -5.48 -13.69
C THR A 71 7.63 -6.14 -12.87
N THR A 72 6.49 -6.39 -13.51
CA THR A 72 5.45 -7.28 -13.04
C THR A 72 6.12 -8.63 -12.90
N GLN A 73 6.77 -8.86 -11.75
CA GLN A 73 6.88 -10.20 -11.22
C GLN A 73 5.43 -10.63 -11.06
N GLN A 74 4.98 -11.36 -12.07
CA GLN A 74 3.72 -12.05 -12.11
C GLN A 74 3.80 -13.12 -11.02
N SER A 75 3.62 -12.70 -9.77
CA SER A 75 3.32 -13.57 -8.66
C SER A 75 1.89 -14.06 -8.90
N THR A 76 1.79 -15.07 -9.74
CA THR A 76 0.59 -15.88 -9.86
C THR A 76 0.32 -16.49 -8.48
N SER A 77 -0.86 -16.19 -7.93
CA SER A 77 -1.44 -16.71 -6.68
C SER A 77 -1.13 -16.00 -5.35
N GLN A 78 -1.30 -14.68 -5.30
CA GLN A 78 -1.93 -14.09 -4.11
C GLN A 78 -3.30 -13.55 -4.49
N GLN A 79 -4.29 -14.46 -4.64
CA GLN A 79 -5.68 -14.07 -4.42
C GLN A 79 -5.73 -13.46 -3.01
N SER A 80 -6.18 -12.21 -2.87
CA SER A 80 -6.35 -11.56 -1.57
C SER A 80 -7.44 -12.31 -0.79
N LEU A 81 -7.01 -13.33 -0.06
CA LEU A 81 -7.82 -14.40 0.52
C LEU A 81 -8.66 -14.01 1.75
N TRP A 82 -8.74 -12.71 2.08
CA TRP A 82 -9.41 -12.20 3.28
C TRP A 82 -10.08 -10.83 3.07
N ASN A 83 -10.50 -10.51 1.84
CA ASN A 83 -11.28 -9.28 1.60
C ASN A 83 -12.79 -9.45 1.81
N ASP A 84 -13.25 -10.64 2.22
CA ASP A 84 -14.57 -10.80 2.82
C ASP A 84 -14.54 -10.19 4.21
N THR A 85 -14.64 -8.87 4.19
CA THR A 85 -15.06 -8.03 5.29
C THR A 85 -16.39 -8.63 5.74
N VAL A 86 -16.35 -9.47 6.78
CA VAL A 86 -17.46 -9.52 7.72
C VAL A 86 -17.61 -8.06 8.13
N ASN A 87 -18.57 -7.37 7.52
CA ASN A 87 -19.10 -6.10 7.98
C ASN A 87 -19.75 -6.37 9.34
N SER A 88 -18.91 -6.71 10.33
CA SER A 88 -19.16 -6.39 11.71
C SER A 88 -19.16 -4.88 11.70
N PHE A 89 -20.37 -4.34 11.56
CA PHE A 89 -20.79 -2.96 11.69
C PHE A 89 -20.38 -2.46 13.09
N ASP A 90 -19.08 -2.36 13.32
CA ASP A 90 -18.51 -1.56 14.38
C ASP A 90 -17.81 -0.42 13.66
N ASP A 91 -18.66 0.46 13.11
CA ASP A 91 -18.32 1.78 12.59
C ASP A 91 -17.98 2.68 13.80
N SER A 92 -17.17 2.15 14.72
CA SER A 92 -16.53 2.91 15.76
C SER A 92 -15.54 3.80 15.04
N LYS A 93 -16.05 4.96 14.62
CA LYS A 93 -15.30 6.13 14.19
C LYS A 93 -14.11 6.25 15.13
N TRP A 94 -12.97 5.74 14.68
CA TRP A 94 -11.74 5.82 15.45
C TRP A 94 -11.44 7.30 15.53
N GLU A 95 -11.65 7.88 16.71
CA GLU A 95 -11.18 9.22 17.02
C GLU A 95 -9.65 9.14 17.00
N SER A 96 -9.08 9.24 15.80
CA SER A 96 -7.76 9.79 15.62
C SER A 96 -7.85 11.19 16.20
N SER A 97 -7.52 11.35 17.48
CA SER A 97 -7.33 12.64 18.14
C SER A 97 -6.07 13.26 17.56
N SER A 98 -6.15 13.61 16.27
CA SER A 98 -5.09 14.27 15.57
C SER A 98 -5.19 15.74 15.94
N SER A 99 -4.34 16.20 16.85
CA SER A 99 -3.78 17.55 16.71
C SER A 99 -3.00 17.56 15.39
N GLN A 100 -3.73 17.65 14.27
CA GLN A 100 -3.18 17.68 12.93
C GLN A 100 -2.53 19.04 12.77
N GLY A 101 -1.29 19.15 13.28
CA GLY A 101 -0.41 20.25 12.95
C GLY A 101 -0.29 20.29 11.44
N GLN A 102 -0.47 21.48 10.88
CA GLN A 102 -0.21 21.77 9.48
C GLN A 102 1.10 22.55 9.42
N ALA A 103 2.03 22.12 8.57
CA ALA A 103 3.29 22.82 8.38
C ALA A 103 3.75 22.75 6.93
N GLU A 104 4.45 23.78 6.48
CA GLU A 104 5.04 23.79 5.15
C GLU A 104 6.27 22.88 5.12
N PHE A 105 6.21 21.79 4.35
CA PHE A 105 7.32 20.84 4.18
C PHE A 105 7.91 21.00 2.79
N SER A 106 9.17 21.43 2.70
CA SER A 106 9.95 21.38 1.46
C SER A 106 10.73 20.07 1.33
N ARG A 107 11.26 19.56 2.45
CA ARG A 107 12.03 18.31 2.49
C ARG A 107 11.80 17.58 3.80
N LEU A 108 11.28 16.36 3.73
CA LEU A 108 11.18 15.46 4.87
C LEU A 108 12.57 14.89 5.18
N LEU A 109 12.99 14.97 6.45
CA LEU A 109 14.30 14.49 6.90
C LEU A 109 14.20 13.13 7.58
N THR A 110 13.24 12.98 8.50
CA THR A 110 13.05 11.75 9.26
C THR A 110 11.60 11.56 9.73
N LEU A 111 11.20 10.30 9.84
CA LEU A 111 10.00 9.86 10.54
C LEU A 111 10.42 8.93 11.68
N VAL A 112 9.84 9.15 12.86
CA VAL A 112 10.09 8.34 14.06
C VAL A 112 8.75 7.90 14.63
N VAL A 113 8.59 6.60 14.89
CA VAL A 113 7.43 6.09 15.61
C VAL A 113 7.88 5.62 16.99
N THR A 114 7.25 6.20 18.00
CA THR A 114 7.42 5.86 19.41
C THR A 114 6.14 5.23 19.96
N LYS A 115 6.29 4.52 21.08
CA LYS A 115 5.19 3.95 21.85
C LYS A 115 5.38 4.27 23.32
N LEU A 116 4.29 4.66 23.99
CA LEU A 116 4.30 4.84 25.43
C LEU A 116 4.45 3.49 26.13
N ASN A 117 5.54 3.32 26.88
CA ASN A 117 5.74 2.18 27.75
C ASN A 117 4.89 2.36 29.01
N THR A 118 3.91 1.47 29.21
CA THR A 118 2.98 1.55 30.34
C THR A 118 3.63 1.23 31.69
N GLU A 119 4.80 0.57 31.69
CA GLU A 119 5.52 0.21 32.91
C GLU A 119 6.39 1.38 33.40
N THR A 120 7.09 2.06 32.49
CA THR A 120 8.00 3.17 32.83
C THR A 120 7.34 4.54 32.72
N GLY A 121 6.26 4.66 31.95
CA GLY A 121 5.64 5.94 31.60
C GLY A 121 6.41 6.74 30.55
N GLU A 122 7.47 6.19 29.98
CA GLU A 122 8.32 6.86 28.98
C GLU A 122 7.96 6.45 27.55
N ASN A 123 8.21 7.34 26.59
CA ASN A 123 8.09 7.02 25.17
C ASN A 123 9.33 6.27 24.70
N GLU A 124 9.10 5.12 24.10
CA GLU A 124 10.15 4.30 23.52
C GLU A 124 10.08 4.36 22.00
N THR A 125 11.23 4.58 21.35
CA THR A 125 11.36 4.45 19.90
C THR A 125 11.16 3.00 19.48
N ILE A 126 10.35 2.79 18.43
CA ILE A 126 10.17 1.48 17.82
C ILE A 126 11.01 1.39 16.56
N ALA A 127 10.86 2.39 15.71
CA ALA A 127 11.52 2.46 14.42
C ALA A 127 11.61 3.90 13.92
N SER A 128 12.56 4.12 13.02
CA SER A 128 12.74 5.40 12.34
C SER A 128 13.22 5.20 10.91
N VAL A 129 12.98 6.19 10.06
CA VAL A 129 13.59 6.27 8.72
C VAL A 129 14.16 7.66 8.51
N THR A 130 15.31 7.74 7.84
CA THR A 130 15.97 8.98 7.44
C THR A 130 16.14 8.98 5.92
N GLY A 131 16.37 10.13 5.30
CA GLY A 131 16.44 10.23 3.84
C GLY A 131 17.63 9.55 3.16
N CYS A 132 18.62 9.08 3.90
CA CYS A 132 19.80 8.45 3.30
C CYS A 132 19.94 6.96 3.63
N GLU A 133 19.08 6.41 4.50
CA GLU A 133 19.26 5.08 5.08
C GLU A 133 17.98 4.26 5.03
N THR A 134 18.14 2.94 5.02
CA THR A 134 17.01 2.02 5.20
C THR A 134 16.40 2.21 6.59
N PRO A 135 15.09 1.99 6.77
CA PRO A 135 14.45 2.09 8.08
C PRO A 135 15.18 1.27 9.16
N VAL A 136 15.40 1.89 10.30
CA VAL A 136 16.07 1.31 11.47
C VAL A 136 15.00 0.86 12.47
N ILE A 137 15.21 -0.32 13.06
CA ILE A 137 14.32 -0.93 14.04
C ILE A 137 15.08 -1.08 15.36
N GLU A 138 14.45 -0.73 16.48
CA GLU A 138 15.04 -0.95 17.79
C GLU A 138 15.26 -2.45 18.07
N LYS A 139 16.38 -2.77 18.73
CA LYS A 139 16.89 -4.16 18.84
C LYS A 139 15.86 -5.14 19.38
N LYS A 140 15.04 -4.71 20.34
CA LYS A 140 14.04 -5.55 20.99
C LYS A 140 12.85 -5.92 20.10
N PHE A 141 12.68 -5.27 18.96
CA PHE A 141 11.59 -5.52 18.02
C PHE A 141 12.02 -6.32 16.77
N LEU A 142 13.32 -6.50 16.52
CA LEU A 142 13.89 -7.10 15.30
C LEU A 142 13.24 -8.43 14.87
N ASN A 143 12.82 -9.27 15.81
CA ASN A 143 12.27 -10.59 15.52
C ASN A 143 10.74 -10.63 15.42
N THR A 144 10.06 -9.51 15.71
CA THR A 144 8.59 -9.47 15.84
C THR A 144 7.94 -8.45 14.92
N LEU A 145 8.74 -7.54 14.38
CA LEU A 145 8.30 -6.37 13.64
C LEU A 145 9.02 -6.28 12.31
N GLN A 146 8.27 -6.10 11.24
CA GLN A 146 8.79 -5.72 9.93
C GLN A 146 8.59 -4.22 9.75
N VAL A 147 9.58 -3.54 9.18
CA VAL A 147 9.51 -2.10 8.95
C VAL A 147 9.88 -1.78 7.50
N LEU A 148 9.06 -0.93 6.89
CA LEU A 148 9.28 -0.38 5.55
C LEU A 148 9.07 1.13 5.61
N GLY A 149 9.82 1.91 4.85
CA GLY A 149 9.67 3.36 4.90
C GLY A 149 10.63 4.06 3.95
N SER A 150 10.30 5.32 3.66
CA SER A 150 11.11 6.23 2.88
C SER A 150 10.70 7.67 3.19
N THR A 151 11.64 8.61 3.19
CA THR A 151 11.33 10.05 3.26
C THR A 151 11.36 10.74 1.89
N GLU A 152 11.71 10.01 0.84
CA GLU A 152 11.85 10.55 -0.53
C GLU A 152 10.62 10.25 -1.41
N GLY A 153 9.66 9.51 -0.88
CA GLY A 153 8.40 9.23 -1.56
C GLY A 153 7.64 8.09 -0.90
N SER A 154 6.47 7.81 -1.46
CA SER A 154 5.59 6.76 -0.98
C SER A 154 4.99 5.97 -2.15
N PRO A 155 4.68 4.68 -1.97
CA PRO A 155 3.89 3.92 -2.93
C PRO A 155 2.45 4.43 -3.05
N ARG A 156 1.97 5.28 -2.13
CA ARG A 156 0.65 5.92 -2.20
C ARG A 156 0.82 7.35 -2.74
N GLY A 157 0.01 7.73 -3.73
CA GLY A 157 0.02 9.08 -4.29
C GLY A 157 -0.35 10.14 -3.24
N GLY A 158 0.25 11.33 -3.37
CA GLY A 158 0.04 12.46 -2.44
C GLY A 158 0.74 12.32 -1.08
N GLU A 159 1.60 11.31 -0.90
CA GLU A 159 2.43 11.15 0.28
C GLU A 159 3.90 11.46 -0.05
N GLN A 160 4.48 12.41 0.68
CA GLN A 160 5.90 12.80 0.54
C GLN A 160 6.85 11.78 1.14
N GLY A 161 6.40 11.04 2.16
CA GLY A 161 7.15 9.96 2.78
C GLY A 161 6.29 9.16 3.76
N TYR A 162 6.77 7.99 4.15
CA TYR A 162 6.06 7.08 5.02
C TYR A 162 6.97 6.17 5.84
N LEU A 163 6.41 5.61 6.92
CA LEU A 163 6.97 4.55 7.73
C LEU A 163 5.84 3.59 8.11
N THR A 164 5.94 2.34 7.68
CA THR A 164 5.00 1.25 7.96
C THR A 164 5.65 0.24 8.91
N LEU A 165 4.96 -0.10 9.99
CA LEU A 165 5.31 -1.13 10.95
C LEU A 165 4.30 -2.29 10.86
N THR A 166 4.77 -3.51 10.64
CA THR A 166 3.91 -4.69 10.49
C THR A 166 4.26 -5.77 11.51
N TRP A 167 3.28 -6.15 12.33
CA TRP A 167 3.33 -7.33 13.20
C TRP A 167 2.48 -8.46 12.60
N ASN A 168 3.11 -9.60 12.29
CA ASN A 168 2.43 -10.77 11.70
C ASN A 168 1.70 -11.67 12.72
N THR A 169 1.82 -11.37 14.02
CA THR A 169 1.08 -12.06 15.09
C THR A 169 0.93 -11.08 16.25
N PRO A 170 0.05 -10.07 16.12
CA PRO A 170 -0.13 -9.08 17.16
C PRO A 170 -0.69 -9.71 18.45
N ILE A 171 -0.04 -9.44 19.57
CA ILE A 171 -0.49 -9.85 20.90
C ILE A 171 -0.84 -8.62 21.75
N LYS A 172 -1.46 -8.84 22.91
CA LYS A 172 -1.91 -7.76 23.81
C LYS A 172 -0.81 -6.72 24.11
N LYS A 173 0.45 -7.16 24.27
CA LYS A 173 1.59 -6.26 24.54
C LYS A 173 1.91 -5.30 23.39
N HIS A 174 1.43 -5.57 22.17
CA HIS A 174 1.65 -4.69 21.03
C HIS A 174 0.65 -3.53 21.00
N ALA A 175 -0.53 -3.64 21.63
CA ALA A 175 -1.44 -2.51 21.81
C ALA A 175 -0.84 -1.42 22.71
N GLY A 176 -1.34 -0.19 22.59
CA GLY A 176 -0.87 0.97 23.34
C GLY A 176 -1.07 2.29 22.62
N TYR A 177 -0.49 3.34 23.18
CA TYR A 177 -0.45 4.67 22.58
C TYR A 177 0.82 4.81 21.76
N PHE A 178 0.65 5.13 20.48
CA PHE A 178 1.72 5.37 19.53
C PHE A 178 1.76 6.85 19.17
N THR A 179 2.96 7.36 18.96
CA THR A 179 3.18 8.71 18.44
C THR A 179 4.13 8.62 17.27
N CYS A 180 3.75 9.21 16.15
CA CYS A 180 4.65 9.46 15.05
C CYS A 180 5.09 10.92 15.06
N GLU A 181 6.37 11.15 14.88
CA GLU A 181 6.95 12.46 14.71
C GLU A 181 7.64 12.54 13.35
N ALA A 182 7.39 13.62 12.62
CA ALA A 182 8.03 13.94 11.37
C ALA A 182 8.87 15.20 11.54
N TYR A 183 10.14 15.13 11.13
CA TYR A 183 11.04 16.28 11.13
C TYR A 183 11.38 16.64 9.68
N ALA A 184 11.23 17.91 9.34
CA ALA A 184 11.38 18.41 7.98
C ALA A 184 12.02 19.80 7.95
N LEU A 185 12.33 20.28 6.75
CA LEU A 185 12.70 21.66 6.47
C LEU A 185 11.58 22.33 5.69
N ASN A 186 11.19 23.55 6.06
CA ASN A 186 10.28 24.38 5.25
C ASN A 186 11.03 25.00 4.04
N SER A 187 10.33 25.81 3.23
CA SER A 187 10.92 26.47 2.06
C SER A 187 12.11 27.38 2.40
N ASN A 188 12.06 28.02 3.58
CA ASN A 188 13.12 28.85 4.14
C ASN A 188 14.28 28.06 4.79
N LYS A 189 14.28 26.72 4.68
CA LYS A 189 15.28 25.83 5.30
C LYS A 189 15.29 25.87 6.83
N HIS A 190 14.21 26.33 7.46
CA HIS A 190 14.05 26.24 8.91
C HIS A 190 13.49 24.86 9.30
N PRO A 191 13.96 24.29 10.43
CA PRO A 191 13.43 23.03 10.93
C PRO A 191 11.98 23.20 11.37
N VAL A 192 11.15 22.24 10.98
CA VAL A 192 9.75 22.13 11.40
C VAL A 192 9.47 20.69 11.81
N SER A 193 8.58 20.49 12.76
CA SER A 193 8.13 19.16 13.18
C SER A 193 6.61 19.08 13.22
N LEU A 194 6.10 17.89 12.91
CA LEU A 194 4.70 17.52 13.08
C LEU A 194 4.63 16.25 13.92
N ASN A 195 3.57 16.10 14.71
CA ASN A 195 3.30 14.87 15.44
C ASN A 195 1.85 14.40 15.21
N ALA A 196 1.64 13.10 15.36
CA ALA A 196 0.35 12.46 15.30
C ALA A 196 0.34 11.28 16.25
N SER A 197 -0.73 11.14 17.04
CA SER A 197 -0.86 10.05 18.00
C SER A 197 -2.06 9.18 17.70
N LEU A 198 -1.96 7.89 18.04
CA LEU A 198 -2.99 6.90 17.82
C LEU A 198 -2.99 5.88 18.95
N GLN A 199 -4.16 5.52 19.45
CA GLN A 199 -4.31 4.43 20.40
C GLN A 199 -4.76 3.14 19.68
N VAL A 200 -3.93 2.10 19.75
CA VAL A 200 -4.33 0.74 19.37
C VAL A 200 -4.86 0.04 20.61
N LYS A 201 -6.10 -0.46 20.55
CA LYS A 201 -6.73 -1.16 21.68
C LYS A 201 -6.45 -2.66 21.61
N ALA A 202 -6.46 -3.34 22.75
CA ALA A 202 -6.49 -4.80 22.82
C ALA A 202 -7.77 -5.25 23.52
N VAL A 203 -8.56 -6.07 22.84
CA VAL A 203 -9.83 -6.61 23.36
C VAL A 203 -9.73 -8.13 23.40
N GLN A 204 -10.09 -8.72 24.55
CA GLN A 204 -10.13 -10.17 24.68
C GLN A 204 -11.26 -10.72 23.78
N PRO A 205 -10.99 -11.67 22.87
CA PRO A 205 -12.03 -12.27 22.05
C PRO A 205 -13.09 -12.95 22.92
N GLN A 206 -14.35 -12.79 22.53
CA GLN A 206 -15.47 -13.53 23.11
C GLN A 206 -15.59 -14.91 22.46
N ILE A 207 -16.27 -15.84 23.13
CA ILE A 207 -16.53 -17.19 22.58
C ILE A 207 -17.25 -17.08 21.23
N SER A 208 -18.22 -16.16 21.10
CA SER A 208 -18.92 -15.89 19.84
C SER A 208 -17.97 -15.47 18.72
N ASP A 209 -16.94 -14.67 19.00
CA ASP A 209 -15.95 -14.25 18.00
C ASP A 209 -15.16 -15.45 17.49
N VAL A 210 -14.77 -16.35 18.40
CA VAL A 210 -14.02 -17.57 18.07
C VAL A 210 -14.89 -18.52 17.25
N VAL A 211 -16.15 -18.72 17.62
CA VAL A 211 -17.09 -19.55 16.86
C VAL A 211 -17.32 -18.98 15.46
N ASN A 212 -17.51 -17.67 15.33
CA ASN A 212 -17.65 -17.01 14.03
C ASN A 212 -16.39 -17.15 13.18
N PHE A 213 -15.21 -17.04 13.80
CA PHE A 213 -13.94 -17.22 13.12
C PHE A 213 -13.76 -18.67 12.63
N ILE A 214 -14.08 -19.67 13.45
CA ILE A 214 -14.05 -21.09 13.08
C ILE A 214 -15.03 -21.36 11.94
N SER A 215 -16.28 -20.89 12.05
CA SER A 215 -17.29 -21.05 11.00
C SER A 215 -16.84 -20.43 9.66
N THR A 216 -16.19 -19.27 9.72
CA THR A 216 -15.61 -18.60 8.54
C THR A 216 -14.46 -19.44 7.95
N LEU A 217 -13.59 -20.00 8.79
CA LEU A 217 -12.51 -20.88 8.36
C LEU A 217 -13.05 -22.16 7.71
N ASP A 218 -14.10 -22.77 8.27
CA ASP A 218 -14.71 -23.98 7.73
C ASP A 218 -15.32 -23.72 6.34
N LYS A 219 -16.04 -22.59 6.18
CA LYS A 219 -16.54 -22.16 4.88
C LYS A 219 -15.41 -21.97 3.87
N TYR A 220 -14.33 -21.30 4.29
CA TYR A 220 -13.17 -21.10 3.44
C TYR A 220 -12.49 -22.42 3.02
N ILE A 221 -12.35 -23.37 3.94
CA ILE A 221 -11.82 -24.71 3.63
C ILE A 221 -12.72 -25.42 2.63
N PHE A 222 -14.04 -25.29 2.77
CA PHE A 222 -15.00 -25.86 1.82
C PHE A 222 -14.86 -25.25 0.43
N ASP A 223 -14.84 -23.92 0.33
CA ASP A 223 -14.70 -23.20 -0.94
C ASP A 223 -13.36 -23.52 -1.62
N MET A 224 -12.28 -23.61 -0.85
CA MET A 224 -10.97 -23.97 -1.38
C MET A 224 -10.93 -25.41 -1.89
N LYS A 225 -11.57 -26.36 -1.20
CA LYS A 225 -11.70 -27.75 -1.67
C LYS A 225 -12.47 -27.82 -2.99
N ALA A 226 -13.56 -27.06 -3.12
CA ALA A 226 -14.33 -26.99 -4.35
C ALA A 226 -13.48 -26.48 -5.53
N LYS A 227 -12.71 -25.39 -5.33
CA LYS A 227 -11.76 -24.89 -6.33
C LYS A 227 -10.67 -25.89 -6.71
N VAL A 228 -10.13 -26.62 -5.73
CA VAL A 228 -9.12 -27.68 -6.01
C VAL A 228 -9.73 -28.79 -6.86
N THR A 229 -10.97 -29.21 -6.58
CA THR A 229 -11.67 -30.21 -7.40
C THR A 229 -11.93 -29.69 -8.81
N GLU A 230 -12.33 -28.43 -8.97
CA GLU A 230 -12.53 -27.80 -10.28
C GLU A 230 -11.24 -27.80 -11.11
N VAL A 231 -10.14 -27.27 -10.55
CA VAL A 231 -8.82 -27.24 -11.20
C VAL A 231 -8.32 -28.65 -11.54
N TYR A 232 -8.63 -29.65 -10.71
CA TYR A 232 -8.28 -31.04 -10.98
C TYR A 232 -9.02 -31.60 -12.21
N GLU A 233 -10.33 -31.38 -12.30
CA GLU A 233 -11.13 -31.84 -13.44
C GLU A 233 -10.75 -31.12 -14.74
N GLU A 234 -10.45 -29.81 -14.67
CA GLU A 234 -9.92 -29.06 -15.81
C GLU A 234 -8.57 -29.62 -16.30
N ASN A 235 -7.63 -29.87 -15.38
CA ASN A 235 -6.35 -30.47 -15.71
C ASN A 235 -6.49 -31.86 -16.34
N LYS A 236 -7.43 -32.67 -15.84
CA LYS A 236 -7.74 -33.98 -16.40
C LYS A 236 -8.27 -33.86 -17.83
N LYS A 237 -9.19 -32.93 -18.08
CA LYS A 237 -9.72 -32.65 -19.42
C LYS A 237 -8.63 -32.19 -20.40
N LEU A 238 -7.77 -31.27 -19.97
CA LEU A 238 -6.66 -30.78 -20.79
C LEU A 238 -5.67 -31.89 -21.14
N ARG A 239 -5.34 -32.78 -20.18
CA ARG A 239 -4.48 -33.93 -20.43
C ARG A 239 -5.08 -34.90 -21.46
N GLU A 240 -6.39 -35.09 -21.43
CA GLU A 240 -7.06 -35.96 -22.40
C GLU A 240 -7.08 -35.32 -23.80
N GLN A 241 -7.33 -34.02 -23.90
CA GLN A 241 -7.23 -33.28 -25.16
C GLN A 241 -5.80 -33.34 -25.74
N ALA A 242 -4.78 -33.21 -24.90
CA ALA A 242 -3.38 -33.32 -25.32
C ALA A 242 -3.06 -34.72 -25.86
N ARG A 243 -3.59 -35.79 -25.23
CA ARG A 243 -3.43 -37.17 -25.72
C ARG A 243 -4.14 -37.38 -27.06
N GLU A 244 -5.35 -36.86 -27.21
CA GLU A 244 -6.10 -36.97 -28.46
C GLU A 244 -5.37 -36.27 -29.62
N LEU A 245 -4.87 -35.06 -29.38
CA LEU A 245 -4.06 -34.32 -30.34
C LEU A 245 -2.76 -35.06 -30.69
N ALA A 246 -2.07 -35.63 -29.70
CA ALA A 246 -0.87 -36.43 -29.91
C ALA A 246 -1.16 -37.66 -30.80
N SER A 247 -2.27 -38.38 -30.55
CA SER A 247 -2.68 -39.51 -31.37
C SER A 247 -3.03 -39.11 -32.81
N LYS A 248 -3.76 -37.99 -33.00
CA LYS A 248 -4.05 -37.45 -34.33
C LYS A 248 -2.78 -37.09 -35.09
N ASN A 249 -1.82 -36.44 -34.43
CA ASN A 249 -0.53 -36.11 -35.03
C ASN A 249 0.23 -37.36 -35.46
N GLU A 250 0.26 -38.41 -34.63
CA GLU A 250 0.90 -39.69 -34.99
C GLU A 250 0.22 -40.34 -36.22
N GLN A 251 -1.10 -40.31 -36.30
CA GLN A 251 -1.84 -40.81 -37.48
C GLN A 251 -1.52 -40.02 -38.74
N ILE A 252 -1.41 -38.69 -38.64
CA ILE A 252 -1.03 -37.83 -39.77
C ILE A 252 0.38 -38.20 -40.25
N LEU A 253 1.34 -38.35 -39.33
CA LEU A 253 2.71 -38.75 -39.66
C LEU A 253 2.75 -40.11 -40.38
N LYS A 254 2.00 -41.11 -39.90
CA LYS A 254 1.90 -42.42 -40.57
C LYS A 254 1.30 -42.32 -41.98
N ARG A 255 0.29 -41.47 -42.18
CA ARG A 255 -0.31 -41.23 -43.51
C ARG A 255 0.64 -40.53 -44.46
N MET A 256 1.43 -39.58 -43.98
CA MET A 256 2.46 -38.89 -44.77
C MET A 256 3.55 -39.86 -45.21
N ASP A 257 4.03 -40.70 -44.30
CA ASP A 257 5.03 -41.73 -44.58
C ASP A 257 4.56 -42.73 -45.64
N SER A 258 3.32 -43.22 -45.49
CA SER A 258 2.71 -44.16 -46.44
C SER A 258 2.51 -43.59 -47.85
N ARG A 259 2.40 -42.26 -47.99
CA ARG A 259 2.22 -41.60 -49.29
C ARG A 259 3.55 -41.25 -49.99
N GLY A 260 4.70 -41.42 -49.33
CA GLY A 260 5.99 -40.95 -49.85
C GLY A 260 6.08 -39.43 -49.99
N ASP A 261 5.14 -38.69 -49.38
CA ASP A 261 4.95 -37.24 -49.49
C ASP A 261 5.73 -36.50 -48.38
N TRP A 262 6.86 -37.07 -47.94
CA TRP A 262 7.74 -36.39 -47.01
C TRP A 262 8.17 -35.05 -47.62
N PRO A 263 7.96 -33.92 -46.92
CA PRO A 263 8.45 -32.64 -47.40
C PRO A 263 9.97 -32.73 -47.61
N ARG A 264 10.43 -32.68 -48.87
CA ARG A 264 11.87 -32.71 -49.22
C ARG A 264 12.68 -31.59 -48.55
N TYR A 265 12.02 -30.61 -47.93
CA TYR A 265 12.61 -29.47 -47.25
C TYR A 265 13.30 -29.79 -45.91
N LEU A 266 13.11 -30.98 -45.32
CA LEU A 266 13.86 -31.39 -44.12
C LEU A 266 15.19 -32.11 -44.42
N ALA A 267 15.48 -32.42 -45.69
CA ALA A 267 16.72 -33.09 -46.09
C ALA A 267 17.85 -32.12 -46.51
N ARG A 268 17.67 -30.81 -46.35
CA ARG A 268 18.70 -29.80 -46.65
C ARG A 268 19.14 -29.13 -45.35
N GLY A 269 19.91 -29.87 -44.58
CA GLY A 269 20.52 -29.45 -43.32
C GLY A 269 21.88 -30.09 -43.14
N ASP A 270 22.71 -30.05 -44.17
CA ASP A 270 24.16 -30.17 -44.10
C ASP A 270 24.73 -28.94 -44.83
N ASP A 271 25.11 -27.94 -44.05
CA ASP A 271 26.39 -27.21 -44.10
C ASP A 271 26.46 -26.21 -42.93
#